data_AF-A0A8S8YVI7-F1
#
_entry.id   AF-A0A8S8YVI7-F1
#
_cell.length_a   1.000
_cell.length_b   1.000
_cell.length_c   1.000
_cell.angle_alpha   90.00
_cell.angle_beta   90.00
_cell.angle_gamma   90.00
#
_symmetry.space_group_name_H-M   'P 1'
#
loop_
_entity.id
_entity.type
_entity.pdbx_description
1 polymer ?
#
loop_
_entity_poly.entity_id
_entity_poly.type
_entity_poly.pdbx_seq_one_letter_code
_entity_poly.pdbx_strand_id
1 'polypeptide(L)'
;MKPAEKGGSVIVYNISNPDIYTLFVKGEIDGAWVAEPWATILETELGGNRLFFEEDLWPNKQFASVLLIVNSNYAEKNPEIISNFLLSHHKTVNWINENPLETRNIFNTFLKSHLGQSLSNEVVDLSLSNLEITSDPVSDSVYSFAEKADALGYLGRNGYDLSEIFYTIDSNSNVGEGT
;
A
#
# COMPACT_ATOMS: atom_id res chain seq x y z
N MET A 1 -17.71 3.80 -17.51
CA MET A 1 -17.24 3.14 -18.76
C MET A 1 -17.09 1.64 -18.51
N LYS A 2 -17.02 0.78 -19.54
CA LYS A 2 -16.86 -0.69 -19.38
C LYS A 2 -15.53 -1.16 -20.04
N PRO A 3 -14.85 -2.19 -19.50
CA PRO A 3 -13.70 -2.81 -20.16
C PRO A 3 -14.06 -3.46 -21.50
N ALA A 4 -13.12 -3.46 -22.45
CA ALA A 4 -13.27 -4.03 -23.79
C ALA A 4 -13.56 -5.55 -23.75
N GLU A 5 -12.93 -6.27 -22.83
CA GLU A 5 -13.21 -7.69 -22.53
C GLU A 5 -14.66 -7.95 -22.08
N LYS A 6 -15.36 -6.91 -21.59
CA LYS A 6 -16.79 -6.94 -21.22
C LYS A 6 -17.67 -6.18 -22.20
N GLY A 7 -17.19 -5.98 -23.44
CA GLY A 7 -17.92 -5.33 -24.53
C GLY A 7 -17.97 -3.80 -24.44
N GLY A 8 -17.09 -3.18 -23.66
CA GLY A 8 -16.94 -1.73 -23.57
C GLY A 8 -15.81 -1.17 -24.44
N SER A 9 -15.38 0.05 -24.11
CA SER A 9 -14.37 0.81 -24.88
C SER A 9 -13.04 1.01 -24.15
N VAL A 10 -12.91 0.52 -22.91
CA VAL A 10 -11.70 0.71 -22.09
C VAL A 10 -10.78 -0.49 -22.22
N ILE A 11 -9.54 -0.28 -22.65
CA ILE A 11 -8.50 -1.32 -22.66
C ILE A 11 -7.70 -1.21 -21.36
N VAL A 12 -7.52 -2.32 -20.66
CA VAL A 12 -6.78 -2.36 -19.39
C VAL A 12 -5.46 -3.12 -19.62
N TYR A 13 -4.35 -2.47 -19.31
CA TYR A 13 -3.03 -3.09 -19.31
C TYR A 13 -2.58 -3.35 -17.88
N ASN A 14 -2.19 -4.59 -17.58
CA ASN A 14 -1.56 -4.94 -16.31
C ASN A 14 -0.04 -4.99 -16.51
N ILE A 15 0.63 -3.89 -16.19
CA ILE A 15 2.05 -3.64 -16.47
C ILE A 15 2.72 -3.02 -15.24
N SER A 16 4.05 -3.08 -15.20
CA SER A 16 4.81 -2.56 -14.07
C SER A 16 4.81 -1.02 -14.05
N ASN A 17 4.95 -0.41 -12.87
CA ASN A 17 4.95 1.06 -12.73
C ASN A 17 6.05 1.77 -13.57
N PRO A 18 7.29 1.25 -13.69
CA PRO A 18 8.28 1.82 -14.61
C PRO A 18 7.84 1.80 -16.09
N ASP A 19 7.12 0.76 -16.51
CA ASP A 19 6.59 0.69 -17.88
C ASP A 19 5.44 1.70 -18.06
N ILE A 20 4.58 1.88 -17.04
CA ILE A 20 3.51 2.90 -17.04
C ILE A 20 4.10 4.29 -17.30
N TYR A 21 5.19 4.66 -16.61
CA TYR A 21 5.87 5.94 -16.86
C TYR A 21 6.26 6.08 -18.34
N THR A 22 6.88 5.04 -18.90
CA THR A 22 7.33 5.05 -20.30
C THR A 22 6.15 5.19 -21.27
N LEU A 23 5.06 4.47 -21.05
CA LEU A 23 3.88 4.55 -21.91
C LEU A 23 3.16 5.89 -21.78
N PHE A 24 3.11 6.45 -20.58
CA PHE A 24 2.53 7.78 -20.35
C PHE A 24 3.30 8.86 -21.09
N VAL A 25 4.64 8.85 -21.02
CA VAL A 25 5.51 9.77 -21.80
C VAL A 25 5.26 9.66 -23.30
N LYS A 26 5.05 8.44 -23.81
CA LYS A 26 4.78 8.21 -25.24
C LYS A 26 3.35 8.54 -25.67
N GLY A 27 2.44 8.79 -24.73
CA GLY A 27 1.01 8.95 -25.02
C GLY A 27 0.33 7.65 -25.47
N GLU A 28 0.88 6.49 -25.07
CA GLU A 28 0.32 5.17 -25.41
C GLU A 28 -0.75 4.70 -24.42
N ILE A 29 -0.91 5.40 -23.30
CA ILE A 29 -2.01 5.21 -22.33
C ILE A 29 -2.69 6.55 -22.03
N ASP A 30 -4.01 6.52 -21.88
CA ASP A 30 -4.81 7.71 -21.56
C ASP A 30 -4.83 8.06 -20.06
N GLY A 31 -4.48 7.11 -19.21
CA GLY A 31 -4.47 7.25 -17.77
C GLY A 31 -3.89 6.02 -17.07
N ALA A 32 -3.58 6.17 -15.79
CA ALA A 32 -3.02 5.11 -14.96
C ALA A 32 -3.65 5.13 -13.56
N TRP A 33 -3.85 3.95 -12.99
CA TRP A 33 -4.20 3.77 -11.59
C TRP A 33 -2.97 3.19 -10.88
N VAL A 34 -2.29 4.03 -10.10
CA VAL A 34 -0.98 3.72 -9.51
C VAL A 34 -0.90 4.23 -8.08
N ALA A 35 -0.09 3.57 -7.26
CA ALA A 35 0.24 4.03 -5.91
C ALA A 35 1.31 5.12 -5.92
N GLU A 36 1.45 5.84 -4.81
CA GLU A 36 2.57 6.74 -4.59
C GLU A 36 3.92 5.96 -4.58
N PRO A 37 5.03 6.57 -5.04
CA PRO A 37 5.17 7.95 -5.53
C PRO A 37 4.81 8.13 -7.01
N TRP A 38 4.36 7.08 -7.70
CA TRP A 38 4.16 7.14 -9.15
C TRP A 38 3.03 8.10 -9.55
N ALA A 39 1.95 8.15 -8.77
CA ALA A 39 0.87 9.12 -9.01
C ALA A 39 1.41 10.56 -8.99
N THR A 40 2.20 10.91 -7.96
CA THR A 40 2.89 12.21 -7.87
C THR A 40 3.86 12.44 -9.02
N ILE A 41 4.64 11.43 -9.44
CA ILE A 41 5.58 11.56 -10.57
C ILE A 41 4.84 11.86 -11.87
N LEU A 42 3.78 11.12 -12.18
CA LEU A 42 3.00 11.34 -13.41
C LEU A 42 2.37 12.74 -13.42
N GLU A 43 1.90 13.21 -12.27
CA GLU A 43 1.28 14.52 -12.11
C GLU A 43 2.30 15.67 -12.25
N THR A 44 3.36 15.63 -11.44
CA THR A 44 4.30 16.74 -11.28
C THR A 44 5.39 16.79 -12.34
N GLU A 45 5.86 15.63 -12.84
CA GLU A 45 6.95 15.58 -13.82
C GLU A 45 6.46 15.42 -15.27
N LEU A 46 5.32 14.77 -15.47
CA LEU A 46 4.79 14.46 -16.81
C LEU A 46 3.54 15.27 -17.19
N GLY A 47 3.08 16.18 -16.32
CA GLY A 47 1.91 17.02 -16.57
C GLY A 47 0.59 16.25 -16.61
N GLY A 48 0.55 15.06 -16.00
CA GLY A 48 -0.68 14.32 -15.78
C GLY A 48 -1.64 15.10 -14.88
N ASN A 49 -2.94 14.85 -15.03
CA ASN A 49 -3.96 15.43 -14.16
C ASN A 49 -4.51 14.32 -13.26
N ARG A 50 -4.42 14.49 -11.95
CA ARG A 50 -5.04 13.58 -10.99
C ARG A 50 -6.57 13.70 -11.09
N LEU A 51 -7.23 12.60 -11.43
CA LEU A 51 -8.69 12.58 -11.63
C LEU A 51 -9.47 12.41 -10.33
N PHE A 52 -8.95 11.59 -9.41
CA PHE A 52 -9.49 11.39 -8.07
C PHE A 52 -8.41 10.74 -7.19
N PHE A 53 -8.66 10.73 -5.88
CA PHE A 53 -7.88 9.99 -4.92
C PHE A 53 -8.63 8.71 -4.53
N GLU A 54 -7.94 7.56 -4.46
CA GLU A 54 -8.58 6.26 -4.21
C GLU A 54 -9.36 6.28 -2.90
N GLU A 55 -8.84 6.94 -1.85
CA GLU A 55 -9.49 7.03 -0.55
C GLU A 55 -10.90 7.64 -0.60
N ASP A 56 -11.21 8.50 -1.59
CA ASP A 56 -12.56 9.04 -1.74
C ASP A 56 -13.61 7.97 -2.07
N LEU A 57 -13.18 6.77 -2.47
CA LEU A 57 -14.04 5.62 -2.74
C LEU A 57 -14.28 4.73 -1.52
N TRP A 58 -13.65 5.03 -0.38
CA TRP A 58 -13.67 4.19 0.81
C TRP A 58 -14.34 4.87 2.01
N PRO A 59 -15.04 4.10 2.86
CA PRO A 59 -15.53 4.62 4.15
C PRO A 59 -14.38 5.27 4.94
N ASN A 60 -14.68 6.37 5.63
CA ASN A 60 -13.71 7.14 6.42
C ASN A 60 -12.50 7.66 5.63
N LYS A 61 -12.50 7.56 4.30
CA LYS A 61 -11.34 7.83 3.44
C LYS A 61 -10.10 7.00 3.80
N GLN A 62 -10.30 5.73 4.14
CA GLN A 62 -9.20 4.85 4.53
C GLN A 62 -9.33 3.47 3.89
N PHE A 63 -8.21 2.95 3.42
CA PHE A 63 -8.10 1.58 2.92
C PHE A 63 -6.67 1.07 3.07
N ALA A 64 -6.52 -0.24 3.26
CA ALA A 64 -5.21 -0.87 3.30
C ALA A 64 -4.61 -0.94 1.89
N SER A 65 -3.58 -0.13 1.62
CA SER A 65 -2.80 -0.22 0.38
C SER A 65 -1.66 -1.24 0.49
N VAL A 66 -1.11 -1.45 1.70
CA VAL A 66 -0.05 -2.40 2.01
C VAL A 66 -0.37 -3.07 3.35
N LEU A 67 -0.21 -4.39 3.42
CA LEU A 67 -0.37 -5.17 4.65
C LEU A 67 0.93 -5.89 5.00
N LEU A 68 1.27 -5.91 6.28
CA LEU A 68 2.29 -6.80 6.82
C LEU A 68 1.68 -8.19 7.02
N ILE A 69 2.26 -9.20 6.36
CA ILE A 69 1.74 -10.58 6.37
C ILE A 69 2.82 -11.51 6.91
N VAL A 70 2.41 -12.49 7.72
CA VAL A 70 3.27 -13.55 8.25
C VAL A 70 2.66 -14.91 7.98
N ASN A 71 3.52 -15.92 7.81
CA ASN A 71 3.06 -17.30 7.76
C ASN A 71 2.50 -17.72 9.13
N SER A 72 1.25 -18.23 9.16
CA SER A 72 0.56 -18.61 10.39
C SER A 72 1.35 -19.61 11.25
N ASN A 73 1.83 -20.71 10.65
CA ASN A 73 2.63 -21.72 11.35
C ASN A 73 3.91 -21.14 11.97
N TYR A 74 4.52 -20.14 11.33
CA TYR A 74 5.68 -19.46 11.88
C TYR A 74 5.29 -18.59 13.08
N ALA A 75 4.18 -17.85 12.96
CA ALA A 75 3.70 -16.99 14.04
C ALA A 75 3.33 -17.79 15.29
N GLU A 76 2.60 -18.90 15.13
CA GLU A 76 2.23 -19.81 16.22
C GLU A 76 3.45 -20.41 16.94
N LYS A 77 4.51 -20.75 16.19
CA LYS A 77 5.73 -21.34 16.75
C LYS A 77 6.66 -20.31 17.40
N ASN A 78 6.52 -19.03 17.05
CA ASN A 78 7.46 -17.97 17.45
C ASN A 78 6.75 -16.73 18.02
N PRO A 79 5.82 -16.86 18.98
CA PRO A 79 4.96 -15.76 19.42
C PRO A 79 5.76 -14.57 20.00
N GLU A 80 6.87 -14.84 20.71
CA GLU A 80 7.73 -13.78 21.26
C GLU A 80 8.42 -12.96 20.15
N ILE A 81 8.91 -13.64 19.10
CA ILE A 81 9.53 -12.96 17.94
C ILE A 81 8.48 -12.10 17.23
N ILE A 82 7.27 -12.62 17.02
CA ILE A 82 6.18 -11.87 16.39
C ILE A 82 5.79 -10.66 17.23
N SER A 83 5.62 -10.82 18.55
CA SER A 83 5.29 -9.71 19.45
C SER A 83 6.36 -8.61 19.39
N ASN A 84 7.63 -8.97 19.51
CA ASN A 84 8.74 -8.02 19.45
C ASN A 84 8.84 -7.33 18.08
N PHE A 85 8.56 -8.06 16.99
CA PHE A 85 8.51 -7.49 15.65
C PHE A 85 7.38 -6.49 15.50
N LEU A 86 6.16 -6.82 15.95
CA LEU A 86 5.01 -5.92 15.88
C LEU A 86 5.19 -4.67 16.75
N LEU A 87 5.77 -4.81 17.95
CA LEU A 87 6.16 -3.67 18.78
C LEU A 87 7.18 -2.77 18.09
N SER A 88 8.15 -3.36 17.40
CA SER A 88 9.16 -2.60 16.64
C SER A 88 8.52 -1.91 15.43
N HIS A 89 7.65 -2.59 14.70
CA HIS A 89 6.90 -2.04 13.58
C HIS A 89 6.06 -0.83 13.99
N HIS A 90 5.31 -0.94 15.09
CA HIS A 90 4.53 0.18 15.63
C HIS A 90 5.41 1.38 16.02
N LYS A 91 6.55 1.13 16.69
CA LYS A 91 7.53 2.19 16.99
C LYS A 91 8.08 2.84 15.72
N THR A 92 8.36 2.06 14.68
CA THR A 92 8.83 2.59 13.38
C THR A 92 7.77 3.43 12.69
N VAL A 93 6.50 3.00 12.69
CA VAL A 93 5.38 3.79 12.15
C VAL A 93 5.28 5.13 12.86
N ASN A 94 5.30 5.15 14.19
CA ASN A 94 5.29 6.40 14.96
C ASN A 94 6.49 7.28 14.63
N TRP A 95 7.69 6.69 14.56
CA TRP A 95 8.90 7.42 14.21
C TRP A 95 8.82 8.05 12.82
N ILE A 96 8.30 7.34 11.81
CA ILE A 96 8.11 7.89 10.45
C ILE A 96 7.23 9.14 10.49
N ASN A 97 6.11 9.07 11.19
CA ASN A 97 5.17 10.18 11.31
C ASN A 97 5.76 11.38 12.07
N GLU A 98 6.59 11.13 13.08
CA GLU A 98 7.24 12.17 13.89
C GLU A 98 8.47 12.81 13.20
N ASN A 99 9.06 12.13 12.22
CA ASN A 99 10.35 12.53 11.61
C ASN A 99 10.26 12.61 10.07
N PRO A 100 9.45 13.54 9.51
CA PRO A 100 9.19 13.59 8.06
C PRO A 100 10.43 13.92 7.23
N LEU A 101 11.30 14.83 7.70
CA LEU A 101 12.51 15.22 6.96
C LEU A 101 13.53 14.08 6.89
N GLU A 102 13.73 13.39 8.01
CA GLU A 102 14.60 12.22 8.11
C GLU A 102 14.03 11.06 7.28
N THR A 103 12.72 10.83 7.34
CA THR A 103 12.02 9.84 6.52
C THR A 103 12.28 10.08 5.04
N ARG A 104 12.09 11.30 4.54
CA ARG A 104 12.41 11.66 3.15
C ARG A 104 13.87 11.34 2.82
N ASN A 105 14.80 11.75 3.67
CA ASN A 105 16.23 11.57 3.42
C ASN A 105 16.62 10.08 3.37
N ILE A 106 16.09 9.27 4.28
CA ILE A 106 16.28 7.81 4.32
C ILE A 106 15.70 7.18 3.05
N PHE A 107 14.46 7.53 2.69
CA PHE A 107 13.81 7.04 1.50
C PHE A 107 14.60 7.35 0.23
N ASN A 108 15.05 8.60 0.06
CA ASN A 108 15.86 9.00 -1.11
C ASN A 108 17.24 8.33 -1.14
N THR A 109 17.85 8.10 0.02
CA THR A 109 19.12 7.35 0.11
C THR A 109 18.91 5.89 -0.31
N PHE A 110 17.81 5.27 0.12
CA PHE A 110 17.41 3.93 -0.30
C PHE A 110 17.19 3.86 -1.81
N LEU A 111 16.40 4.78 -2.38
CA LEU A 111 16.17 4.82 -3.84
C LEU A 111 17.47 4.99 -4.62
N LYS A 112 18.35 5.90 -4.19
CA LYS A 112 19.63 6.14 -4.87
C LYS A 112 20.52 4.90 -4.89
N SER A 113 20.55 4.15 -3.78
CA SER A 113 21.36 2.93 -3.66
C SER A 113 20.78 1.74 -4.42
N HIS A 114 19.46 1.62 -4.52
CA HIS A 114 18.81 0.46 -5.14
C HIS A 114 18.46 0.67 -6.62
N LEU A 115 18.09 1.89 -7.00
CA LEU A 115 17.65 2.25 -8.35
C LEU A 115 18.63 3.18 -9.09
N GLY A 116 19.72 3.59 -8.43
CA GLY A 116 20.73 4.48 -9.03
C GLY A 116 20.32 5.94 -9.13
N GLN A 117 19.09 6.29 -8.75
CA GLN A 117 18.55 7.66 -8.79
C GLN A 117 17.70 7.98 -7.56
N SER A 118 17.71 9.25 -7.16
CA SER A 118 16.83 9.81 -6.13
C SER A 118 15.67 10.56 -6.80
N LEU A 119 14.59 10.77 -6.05
CA LEU A 119 13.51 11.68 -6.45
C LEU A 119 13.78 13.09 -5.90
N SER A 120 13.12 14.09 -6.46
CA SER A 120 13.15 15.43 -5.88
C SER A 120 12.55 15.41 -4.47
N ASN A 121 12.99 16.33 -3.60
CA ASN A 121 12.44 16.39 -2.25
C ASN A 121 10.93 16.65 -2.27
N GLU A 122 10.47 17.51 -3.18
CA GLU A 122 9.05 17.84 -3.37
C GLU A 122 8.22 16.63 -3.77
N VAL A 123 8.70 15.79 -4.69
CA VAL A 123 7.99 14.55 -5.08
C VAL A 123 7.85 13.61 -3.88
N VAL A 124 8.91 13.43 -3.09
CA VAL A 124 8.87 12.55 -1.92
C VAL A 124 7.94 13.12 -0.84
N ASP A 125 8.04 14.41 -0.53
CA ASP A 125 7.21 15.07 0.48
C ASP A 125 5.72 15.00 0.10
N LEU A 126 5.37 15.31 -1.15
CA LEU A 126 4.01 15.24 -1.64
C LEU A 126 3.48 13.79 -1.63
N SER A 127 4.30 12.84 -2.10
CA SER A 127 3.96 11.41 -2.07
C SER A 127 3.67 10.93 -0.65
N LEU A 128 4.51 11.30 0.33
CA LEU A 128 4.31 10.93 1.74
C LEU A 128 3.06 11.60 2.33
N SER A 129 2.76 12.85 1.93
CA SER A 129 1.57 13.55 2.42
C SER A 129 0.24 12.96 1.92
N ASN A 130 0.28 12.21 0.81
CA ASN A 130 -0.87 11.46 0.28
C ASN A 130 -1.03 10.08 0.93
N LEU A 131 -0.19 9.72 1.90
CA LEU A 131 -0.23 8.44 2.59
C LEU A 131 -0.53 8.62 4.07
N GLU A 132 -1.33 7.70 4.61
CA GLU A 132 -1.42 7.48 6.05
C GLU A 132 -0.51 6.30 6.43
N ILE A 133 0.57 6.59 7.15
CA ILE A 133 1.46 5.55 7.67
C ILE A 133 0.92 5.10 9.03
N THR A 134 0.35 3.90 9.06
CA THR A 134 -0.31 3.32 10.24
C THR A 134 0.05 1.85 10.42
N SER A 135 -0.10 1.36 11.66
CA SER A 135 -0.06 -0.07 11.98
C SER A 135 -1.45 -0.70 12.06
N ASP A 136 -2.51 0.09 11.90
CA ASP A 136 -3.88 -0.42 11.78
C ASP A 136 -4.03 -1.13 10.42
N PRO A 137 -4.46 -2.41 10.38
CA PRO A 137 -4.67 -3.11 9.13
C PRO A 137 -5.91 -2.62 8.34
N VAL A 138 -6.70 -1.69 8.88
CA VAL A 138 -7.93 -1.16 8.28
C VAL A 138 -8.85 -2.31 7.84
N SER A 139 -9.18 -3.18 8.80
CA SER A 139 -9.78 -4.50 8.56
C SER A 139 -11.01 -4.50 7.65
N ASP A 140 -11.90 -3.52 7.80
CA ASP A 140 -13.09 -3.35 6.95
C ASP A 140 -12.73 -3.24 5.46
N SER A 141 -11.62 -2.58 5.14
CA SER A 141 -11.17 -2.45 3.75
C SER A 141 -10.69 -3.79 3.18
N VAL A 142 -10.05 -4.63 4.00
CA VAL A 142 -9.59 -5.98 3.60
C VAL A 142 -10.79 -6.88 3.32
N TYR A 143 -11.81 -6.86 4.17
CA TYR A 143 -13.05 -7.59 3.95
C TYR A 143 -13.75 -7.14 2.65
N SER A 144 -13.87 -5.82 2.44
CA SER A 144 -14.45 -5.24 1.23
C SER A 144 -13.64 -5.59 -0.04
N PHE A 145 -12.31 -5.61 0.03
CA PHE A 145 -11.48 -6.09 -1.07
C PHE A 145 -11.75 -7.55 -1.41
N ALA A 146 -11.88 -8.42 -0.40
CA ALA A 146 -12.17 -9.83 -0.64
C ALA A 146 -13.55 -10.05 -1.25
N GLU A 147 -14.58 -9.34 -0.79
CA GLU A 147 -15.92 -9.36 -1.38
C GLU A 147 -15.91 -8.92 -2.85
N LYS A 148 -15.22 -7.81 -3.15
CA LYS A 148 -15.05 -7.32 -4.53
C LYS A 148 -14.29 -8.34 -5.39
N ALA A 149 -13.24 -8.96 -4.85
CA ALA A 149 -12.44 -9.95 -5.54
C ALA A 149 -13.25 -11.23 -5.85
N ASP A 150 -14.06 -11.70 -4.91
CA ASP A 150 -14.96 -12.84 -5.10
C ASP A 150 -16.05 -12.55 -6.13
N ALA A 151 -16.70 -11.38 -6.05
CA ALA A 151 -17.69 -10.94 -7.03
C ALA A 151 -17.12 -10.85 -8.46
N LEU A 152 -15.81 -10.59 -8.58
CA LEU A 152 -15.07 -10.59 -9.85
C LEU A 152 -14.52 -11.97 -10.25
N GLY A 153 -14.63 -12.97 -9.38
CA GLY A 153 -14.22 -14.36 -9.61
C GLY A 153 -12.74 -14.63 -9.35
N TYR A 154 -12.03 -13.76 -8.62
CA TYR A 154 -10.60 -13.90 -8.35
C TYR A 154 -10.28 -14.85 -7.18
N LEU A 155 -11.24 -15.13 -6.29
CA LEU A 155 -11.04 -16.01 -5.13
C LEU A 155 -11.45 -17.47 -5.36
N GLY A 156 -11.66 -17.85 -6.63
CA GLY A 156 -12.02 -19.22 -7.01
C GLY A 156 -13.50 -19.54 -6.80
N ARG A 157 -13.88 -20.81 -6.96
CA ARG A 157 -15.29 -21.25 -6.94
C ARG A 157 -15.73 -21.87 -5.61
N ASN A 158 -14.81 -22.08 -4.70
CA ASN A 158 -15.05 -22.79 -3.44
C ASN A 158 -15.36 -21.84 -2.28
N GLY A 159 -15.57 -20.55 -2.57
CA GLY A 159 -15.64 -19.49 -1.56
C GLY A 159 -14.27 -19.15 -0.99
N TYR A 160 -14.26 -18.18 -0.08
CA TYR A 160 -13.09 -17.72 0.66
C TYR A 160 -13.44 -17.64 2.15
N ASP A 161 -12.46 -17.87 3.00
CA ASP A 161 -12.58 -17.74 4.45
C ASP A 161 -11.52 -16.76 4.95
N LEU A 162 -11.98 -15.79 5.74
CA LEU A 162 -11.14 -14.74 6.34
C LEU A 162 -11.19 -14.81 7.87
N SER A 163 -11.74 -15.91 8.41
CA SER A 163 -11.62 -16.19 9.84
C SER A 163 -10.14 -16.20 10.22
N GLU A 164 -9.81 -15.53 11.33
CA GLU A 164 -8.45 -15.45 11.87
C GLU A 164 -7.40 -14.82 10.93
N ILE A 165 -7.82 -14.11 9.87
CA ILE A 165 -6.88 -13.45 8.94
C ILE A 165 -6.03 -12.37 9.63
N PHE A 166 -6.55 -11.78 10.71
CA PHE A 166 -5.83 -10.82 11.53
C PHE A 166 -5.24 -11.48 12.76
N TYR A 167 -3.93 -11.33 12.90
CA TYR A 167 -3.21 -11.80 14.07
C TYR A 167 -3.43 -10.84 15.25
N THR A 168 -3.99 -11.35 16.34
CA THR A 168 -4.11 -10.63 17.60
C THR A 168 -3.06 -11.12 18.59
N ILE A 169 -2.29 -10.19 19.17
CA ILE A 169 -1.47 -10.53 20.34
C ILE A 169 -2.43 -10.65 21.53
N ASP A 170 -2.64 -11.85 22.04
CA ASP A 170 -3.31 -12.02 23.32
C ASP A 170 -2.50 -11.27 24.39
N SER A 171 -3.13 -10.32 25.07
CA SER A 171 -2.55 -9.47 26.12
C SER A 171 -2.02 -10.23 27.36
N ASN A 172 -2.02 -11.57 27.33
CA ASN A 172 -1.50 -12.44 28.38
C ASN A 172 -0.02 -12.82 28.21
N SER A 173 0.65 -12.41 27.13
CA SER A 173 2.11 -12.43 27.11
C SER A 173 2.61 -11.25 27.96
N ASN A 174 2.96 -11.53 29.22
CA ASN A 174 3.57 -10.61 30.18
C ASN A 174 4.63 -9.72 29.51
N VAL A 175 4.23 -8.53 29.06
CA VAL A 175 5.16 -7.43 28.81
C VAL A 175 5.44 -6.85 30.18
N GLY A 176 6.49 -7.35 30.82
CA GLY A 176 6.97 -6.79 32.07
C GLY A 176 7.22 -5.30 31.89
N GLU A 177 6.55 -4.49 32.71
CA GLU A 177 6.97 -3.12 33.01
C GLU A 177 8.40 -3.20 33.59
N GLY A 178 9.39 -3.02 32.73
CA GLY A 178 10.77 -2.77 33.13
C GLY A 178 10.97 -1.27 33.23
N THR A 179 11.01 -0.80 34.48
CA THR A 179 11.34 0.54 34.99
C THR A 179 12.44 1.29 34.25
#